data_AF-A0AAU3L8M9-F1
#
_entry.id   AF-A0AAU3L8M9-F1
#
_cell.length_a   1.000
_cell.length_b   1.000
_cell.length_c   1.000
_cell.angle_alpha   90.00
_cell.angle_beta   90.00
_cell.angle_gamma   90.00
#
_symmetry.space_group_name_H-M   'P 1'
#
loop_
_entity.id
_entity.type
_entity.pdbx_description
1 polymer ?
#
loop_
_entity_poly.entity_id
_entity_poly.type
_entity_poly.pdbx_seq_one_letter_code
_entity_poly.pdbx_strand_id
1 'polypeptide(L)'
;MIEQLDSAQVATWEKHFASTTHERPRAIEEGIWRRTQEPANAEQSGWTEDEHGRRRIVHYRYRYDLDYTFPVPRLVLADLYLYHSVLASAAEIEAYLTRINTWLGQGRWRKKDDATWSKGDLRVTVTTYDEHPQDERADRYTPPGFRSVDIAILSDEFEVSRNVRQLPWTVLVGGMRVKEQRSKPTIAEDLSELLEHMPFMVEIGCGSSIEAGVPPLHFLHEVYRVTERVDNTLTQSHQFTMRPQDDTLIEEMLTDPSAKAEQLTAMFKVAFEARPTPAHHVLKDLHEAGHLVGPVIQHNFDLLAARAGLPECFVRRYDQKIPPVPLDKRAKAILVVGLHADRRAVQARARARGMKVFFLDPEGLMENGEWKSYPIEGAREGDVVVHAGAIEGLTRFKELIDERARWTAAVTS
;
A
#
# COMPACT_ATOMS: atom_id res chain seq x y z
N MET A 1 2.47 10.64 16.44
CA MET A 1 2.22 9.46 17.29
C MET A 1 1.09 9.74 18.29
N ILE A 2 0.56 8.75 19.03
CA ILE A 2 -0.54 8.96 20.00
C ILE A 2 0.04 9.00 21.40
N GLU A 3 0.00 10.19 22.03
CA GLU A 3 0.65 10.44 23.33
C GLU A 3 -0.09 9.86 24.53
N GLN A 4 -1.37 9.52 24.39
CA GLN A 4 -2.19 8.96 25.47
C GLN A 4 -3.20 7.97 24.88
N LEU A 5 -3.01 6.69 25.19
CA LEU A 5 -3.95 5.64 24.81
C LEU A 5 -4.94 5.36 25.95
N ASP A 6 -6.20 5.16 25.58
CA ASP A 6 -7.18 4.59 26.50
C ASP A 6 -7.08 3.06 26.58
N SER A 7 -7.77 2.46 27.55
CA SER A 7 -7.75 1.01 27.76
C SER A 7 -8.29 0.21 26.56
N ALA A 8 -9.21 0.78 25.77
CA ALA A 8 -9.76 0.12 24.59
C ALA A 8 -8.77 0.11 23.42
N GLN A 9 -7.98 1.18 23.27
CA GLN A 9 -6.90 1.27 22.30
C GLN A 9 -5.75 0.32 22.65
N VAL A 10 -5.36 0.24 23.92
CA VAL A 10 -4.38 -0.76 24.39
C VAL A 10 -4.88 -2.17 24.13
N ALA A 11 -6.13 -2.49 24.47
CA ALA A 11 -6.71 -3.80 24.17
C ALA A 11 -6.75 -4.10 22.66
N THR A 12 -6.99 -3.09 21.82
CA THR A 12 -6.95 -3.21 20.37
C THR A 12 -5.53 -3.55 19.89
N TRP A 13 -4.52 -2.87 20.41
CA TRP A 13 -3.11 -3.15 20.12
C TRP A 13 -2.75 -4.59 20.44
N GLU A 14 -2.99 -5.03 21.68
CA GLU A 14 -2.63 -6.37 22.15
C GLU A 14 -3.33 -7.46 21.32
N LYS A 15 -4.61 -7.25 21.02
CA LYS A 15 -5.41 -8.25 20.30
C LYS A 15 -5.05 -8.35 18.81
N HIS A 16 -4.74 -7.23 18.16
CA HIS A 16 -4.69 -7.16 16.70
C HIS A 16 -3.33 -6.81 16.10
N PHE A 17 -2.44 -6.13 16.84
CA PHE A 17 -1.18 -5.61 16.33
C PHE A 17 0.05 -6.30 16.94
N ALA A 18 0.05 -6.50 18.27
CA ALA A 18 1.20 -6.99 19.04
C ALA A 18 1.53 -8.47 18.79
N SER A 19 0.53 -9.27 18.37
CA SER A 19 0.69 -10.72 18.28
C SER A 19 1.66 -11.15 17.16
N THR A 20 2.55 -12.08 17.51
CA THR A 20 3.49 -12.75 16.59
C THR A 20 2.92 -13.97 15.90
N THR A 21 1.69 -14.39 16.24
CA THR A 21 1.04 -15.58 15.66
C THR A 21 0.36 -15.32 14.32
N HIS A 22 0.34 -14.06 13.88
CA HIS A 22 -0.21 -13.67 12.59
C HIS A 22 0.73 -14.05 11.44
N GLU A 23 0.15 -14.28 10.26
CA GLU A 23 0.91 -14.59 9.03
C GLU A 23 1.94 -13.51 8.63
N ARG A 24 1.83 -12.31 9.20
CA ARG A 24 2.82 -11.23 9.11
C ARG A 24 2.87 -10.44 10.43
N PRO A 25 4.00 -9.76 10.71
CA PRO A 25 4.04 -8.73 11.74
C PRO A 25 3.07 -7.59 11.40
N ARG A 26 2.03 -7.40 12.23
CA ARG A 26 0.98 -6.39 12.01
C ARG A 26 1.36 -5.00 12.54
N ALA A 27 2.27 -4.97 13.50
CA ALA A 27 2.93 -3.75 13.99
C ALA A 27 4.00 -3.19 13.03
N ILE A 28 4.17 -3.77 11.85
CA ILE A 28 5.14 -3.29 10.85
C ILE A 28 4.41 -2.80 9.61
N GLU A 29 4.71 -1.56 9.22
CA GLU A 29 4.37 -1.02 7.91
C GLU A 29 5.63 -0.99 7.04
N GLU A 30 5.52 -1.52 5.82
CA GLU A 30 6.63 -1.56 4.86
C GLU A 30 6.11 -1.17 3.49
N GLY A 31 6.91 -0.41 2.75
CA GLY A 31 6.56 0.00 1.40
C GLY A 31 7.77 0.26 0.51
N ILE A 32 7.61 -0.03 -0.77
CA ILE A 32 8.64 0.16 -1.78
C ILE A 32 8.07 0.92 -2.97
N TRP A 33 8.70 2.05 -3.26
CA TRP A 33 8.48 2.83 -4.47
C TRP A 33 9.74 2.76 -5.31
N ARG A 34 9.61 2.26 -6.53
CA ARG A 34 10.72 2.19 -7.47
C ARG A 34 10.30 2.74 -8.82
N ARG A 35 11.16 3.52 -9.45
CA ARG A 35 10.95 4.15 -10.75
C ARG A 35 12.23 4.09 -11.55
N THR A 36 12.11 3.80 -12.83
CA THR A 36 13.17 3.77 -13.84
C THR A 36 12.70 4.57 -15.04
N GLN A 37 13.61 5.28 -15.71
CA GLN A 37 13.31 5.88 -17.01
C GLN A 37 13.44 4.82 -18.10
N GLU A 38 12.31 4.40 -18.66
CA GLU A 38 12.23 3.39 -19.71
C GLU A 38 11.26 3.85 -20.81
N PRO A 39 11.41 3.38 -22.07
CA PRO A 39 10.47 3.72 -23.14
C PRO A 39 9.01 3.40 -22.79
N ALA A 40 8.79 2.31 -22.05
CA ALA A 40 7.45 1.84 -21.66
C ALA A 40 6.71 2.77 -20.67
N ASN A 41 7.40 3.73 -20.06
CA ASN A 41 6.83 4.67 -19.11
C ASN A 41 7.20 6.14 -19.41
N ALA A 42 7.54 6.44 -20.67
CA ALA A 42 8.08 7.73 -21.07
C ALA A 42 7.20 8.92 -20.67
N GLU A 43 5.88 8.78 -20.75
CA GLU A 43 4.92 9.82 -20.34
C GLU A 43 5.10 10.23 -18.87
N GLN A 44 5.30 9.27 -17.97
CA GLN A 44 5.44 9.54 -16.54
C GLN A 44 6.88 9.77 -16.10
N SER A 45 7.85 9.13 -16.75
CA SER A 45 9.26 9.18 -16.34
C SER A 45 10.05 10.30 -17.01
N GLY A 46 9.48 10.93 -18.05
CA GLY A 46 10.20 11.90 -18.89
C GLY A 46 11.31 11.27 -19.72
N TRP A 47 11.24 9.96 -19.99
CA TRP A 47 12.23 9.27 -20.82
C TRP A 47 12.26 9.85 -22.23
N THR A 48 13.47 10.10 -22.74
CA THR A 48 13.75 10.41 -24.15
C THR A 48 14.99 9.64 -24.62
N GLU A 49 15.26 9.61 -25.93
CA GLU A 49 16.48 8.97 -26.45
C GLU A 49 17.76 9.62 -25.90
N ASP A 50 17.76 10.94 -25.73
CA ASP A 50 18.92 11.72 -25.26
C ASP A 50 19.03 11.78 -23.73
N GLU A 51 17.91 11.63 -23.02
CA GLU A 51 17.83 11.79 -21.57
C GLU A 51 17.10 10.59 -20.94
N HIS A 52 17.89 9.55 -20.61
CA HIS A 52 17.38 8.30 -20.05
C HIS A 52 18.30 7.69 -18.99
N GLY A 53 17.81 6.63 -18.34
CA GLY A 53 18.59 5.80 -17.41
C GLY A 53 18.54 6.26 -15.96
N ARG A 54 17.77 7.30 -15.62
CA ARG A 54 17.54 7.63 -14.21
C ARG A 54 16.79 6.51 -13.50
N ARG A 55 17.12 6.35 -12.22
CA ARG A 55 16.38 5.49 -11.30
C ARG A 55 16.18 6.19 -9.97
N ARG A 56 15.01 5.98 -9.38
CA ARG A 56 14.73 6.29 -7.99
C ARG A 56 14.14 5.10 -7.25
N ILE A 57 14.63 4.84 -6.05
CA ILE A 57 14.08 3.86 -5.11
C ILE A 57 13.84 4.55 -3.77
N VAL A 58 12.67 4.32 -3.18
CA VAL A 58 12.35 4.57 -1.78
C VAL A 58 11.88 3.25 -1.18
N HIS A 59 12.51 2.81 -0.11
CA HIS A 59 12.07 1.67 0.68
C HIS A 59 12.00 2.10 2.13
N TYR A 60 10.81 1.98 2.72
CA TYR A 60 10.62 2.23 4.14
C TYR A 60 10.15 0.98 4.85
N ARG A 61 10.50 0.91 6.13
CA ARG A 61 10.04 -0.11 7.07
C ARG A 61 9.95 0.51 8.46
N TYR A 62 8.75 0.57 9.00
CA TYR A 62 8.44 1.19 10.28
C TYR A 62 7.87 0.15 11.22
N ARG A 63 8.46 0.02 12.40
CA ARG A 63 7.90 -0.78 13.49
C ARG A 63 7.25 0.14 14.50
N TYR A 64 6.00 -0.13 14.81
CA TYR A 64 5.25 0.54 15.86
C TYR A 64 5.27 -0.30 17.13
N ASP A 65 5.17 0.35 18.27
CA ASP A 65 5.03 -0.33 19.56
C ASP A 65 4.29 0.53 20.58
N LEU A 66 3.97 -0.06 21.74
CA LEU A 66 3.52 0.69 22.90
C LEU A 66 4.70 1.03 23.81
N ASP A 67 4.80 2.30 24.15
CA ASP A 67 5.73 2.81 25.15
C ASP A 67 5.00 2.97 26.50
N TYR A 68 5.53 2.26 27.50
CA TYR A 68 5.02 2.22 28.88
C TYR A 68 5.90 3.00 29.86
N THR A 69 6.87 3.82 29.40
CA THR A 69 7.70 4.61 30.33
C THR A 69 6.89 5.68 31.09
N PHE A 70 5.69 6.01 30.63
CA PHE A 70 4.76 6.95 31.27
C PHE A 70 3.54 6.20 31.85
N PRO A 71 2.83 6.77 32.84
CA PRO A 71 1.66 6.13 33.46
C PRO A 71 0.53 5.78 32.46
N VAL A 72 0.43 6.55 31.38
CA VAL A 72 -0.50 6.28 30.27
C VAL A 72 0.32 5.80 29.08
N PRO A 73 0.04 4.60 28.54
CA PRO A 73 0.79 4.07 27.40
C PRO A 73 0.65 4.95 26.16
N ARG A 74 1.69 4.96 25.33
CA ARG A 74 1.75 5.76 24.10
C ARG A 74 1.99 4.85 22.91
N LEU A 75 1.33 5.10 21.79
CA LEU A 75 1.67 4.43 20.54
C LEU A 75 2.86 5.17 19.93
N VAL A 76 4.00 4.50 19.73
CA VAL A 76 5.24 5.12 19.24
C VAL A 76 5.74 4.47 17.95
N LEU A 77 6.51 5.23 17.17
CA LEU A 77 7.34 4.68 16.10
C LEU A 77 8.62 4.16 16.77
N ALA A 78 8.69 2.86 17.01
CA ALA A 78 9.76 2.25 17.77
C ALA A 78 11.03 2.07 16.93
N ASP A 79 10.88 1.69 15.65
CA ASP A 79 12.00 1.65 14.70
C ASP A 79 11.62 2.32 13.38
N LEU A 80 12.53 3.16 12.90
CA LEU A 80 12.47 3.77 11.58
C LEU A 80 13.57 3.18 10.70
N TYR A 81 13.20 2.77 9.48
CA TYR A 81 14.14 2.54 8.38
C TYR A 81 13.57 3.20 7.13
N LEU A 82 14.35 4.09 6.54
CA LEU A 82 14.08 4.75 5.26
C LEU A 82 15.35 4.69 4.41
N TYR A 83 15.25 3.99 3.30
CA TYR A 83 16.29 3.88 2.30
C TYR A 83 15.87 4.57 1.02
N HIS A 84 16.79 5.34 0.46
CA HIS A 84 16.63 6.08 -0.78
C HIS A 84 17.84 5.84 -1.66
N SER A 85 17.61 5.55 -2.93
CA SER A 85 18.67 5.35 -3.92
C SER A 85 18.31 6.08 -5.19
N VAL A 86 19.23 6.90 -5.70
CA VAL A 86 19.06 7.63 -6.96
C VAL A 86 20.25 7.40 -7.87
N LEU A 87 19.96 7.14 -9.14
CA LEU A 87 20.91 7.09 -10.24
C LEU A 87 20.57 8.26 -11.18
N ALA A 88 21.54 9.13 -11.42
CA ALA A 88 21.41 10.32 -12.28
C ALA A 88 22.77 10.69 -12.88
N SER A 89 22.84 11.73 -13.71
CA SER A 89 24.12 12.21 -14.23
C SER A 89 25.06 12.62 -13.08
N ALA A 90 26.36 12.46 -13.26
CA ALA A 90 27.36 12.80 -12.24
C ALA A 90 27.19 14.24 -11.74
N ALA A 91 26.93 15.20 -12.64
CA ALA A 91 26.69 16.60 -12.30
C ALA A 91 25.46 16.78 -11.39
N GLU A 92 24.36 16.08 -11.66
CA GLU A 92 23.17 16.10 -10.81
C GLU A 92 23.46 15.50 -9.43
N ILE A 93 24.22 14.41 -9.36
CA ILE A 93 24.60 13.76 -8.10
C ILE A 93 25.52 14.67 -7.27
N GLU A 94 26.52 15.30 -7.86
CA GLU A 94 27.40 16.24 -7.13
C GLU A 94 26.63 17.45 -6.56
N ALA A 95 25.70 17.99 -7.36
CA ALA A 95 24.81 19.06 -6.89
C ALA A 95 23.92 18.57 -5.73
N TYR A 96 23.44 17.34 -5.79
CA TYR A 96 22.61 16.75 -4.74
C TYR A 96 23.41 16.49 -3.46
N LEU A 97 24.63 15.96 -3.55
CA LEU A 97 25.53 15.78 -2.39
C LEU A 97 25.85 17.10 -1.71
N THR A 98 26.02 18.18 -2.47
CA THR A 98 26.22 19.53 -1.93
C THR A 98 24.99 19.99 -1.12
N ARG A 99 23.78 19.75 -1.64
CA ARG A 99 22.53 20.04 -0.92
C ARG A 99 22.39 19.18 0.34
N ILE A 100 22.68 17.88 0.26
CA ILE A 100 22.66 16.97 1.41
C ILE A 100 23.56 17.47 2.54
N ASN A 101 24.79 17.88 2.23
CA ASN A 101 25.69 18.46 3.23
C ASN A 101 25.12 19.72 3.87
N THR A 102 24.44 20.56 3.09
CA THR A 102 23.76 21.76 3.59
C THR A 102 22.60 21.39 4.52
N TRP A 103 21.76 20.42 4.15
CA TRP A 103 20.64 19.94 4.96
C TRP A 103 21.08 19.27 6.25
N LEU A 104 22.16 18.47 6.21
CA LEU A 104 22.78 17.90 7.41
C LEU A 104 23.21 19.01 8.39
N GLY A 105 23.81 20.09 7.88
CA GLY A 105 24.18 21.26 8.66
C GLY A 105 22.96 21.99 9.26
N GLN A 106 21.95 22.29 8.43
CA GLN A 106 20.70 22.94 8.86
C GLN A 106 19.96 22.12 9.92
N GLY A 107 19.88 20.81 9.72
CA GLY A 107 19.30 19.85 10.65
C GLY A 107 20.14 19.58 11.90
N ARG A 108 21.36 20.14 11.99
CA ARG A 108 22.30 19.97 13.11
C ARG A 108 22.69 18.51 13.36
N TRP A 109 22.85 17.74 12.29
CA TRP A 109 23.37 16.38 12.36
C TRP A 109 24.85 16.38 12.74
N ARG A 110 25.26 15.46 13.61
CA ARG A 110 26.64 15.33 14.05
C ARG A 110 27.36 14.31 13.17
N LYS A 111 28.41 14.74 12.46
CA LYS A 111 29.26 13.83 11.68
C LYS A 111 29.95 12.84 12.62
N LYS A 112 29.91 11.55 12.28
CA LYS A 112 30.56 10.45 13.00
C LYS A 112 31.81 9.97 12.26
N ASP A 113 31.68 9.81 10.96
CA ASP A 113 32.75 9.50 10.01
C ASP A 113 32.44 10.13 8.65
N ASP A 114 33.19 9.80 7.60
CA ASP A 114 33.02 10.41 6.28
C ASP A 114 31.70 10.13 5.58
N ALA A 115 31.00 9.05 5.94
CA ALA A 115 29.75 8.64 5.32
C ALA A 115 28.57 8.62 6.30
N THR A 116 28.79 8.87 7.60
CA THR A 116 27.79 8.66 8.66
C THR A 116 27.61 9.90 9.54
N TRP A 117 26.35 10.22 9.84
CA TRP A 117 25.94 11.24 10.79
C TRP A 117 24.88 10.73 11.76
N SER A 118 24.75 11.36 12.92
CA SER A 118 23.73 11.02 13.91
C SER A 118 22.97 12.25 14.44
N LYS A 119 21.70 12.05 14.82
CA LYS A 119 20.87 13.04 15.50
C LYS A 119 19.86 12.33 16.41
N GLY A 120 19.97 12.56 17.72
CA GLY A 120 19.13 11.85 18.69
C GLY A 120 19.36 10.34 18.60
N ASP A 121 18.27 9.60 18.42
CA ASP A 121 18.19 8.16 18.19
C ASP A 121 18.24 7.78 16.71
N LEU A 122 18.54 8.72 15.80
CA LEU A 122 18.67 8.46 14.36
C LEU A 122 20.13 8.50 13.90
N ARG A 123 20.43 7.66 12.91
CA ARG A 123 21.63 7.73 12.08
C ARG A 123 21.27 7.87 10.61
N VAL A 124 22.12 8.55 9.86
CA VAL A 124 22.06 8.61 8.40
C VAL A 124 23.40 8.22 7.82
N THR A 125 23.36 7.42 6.76
CA THR A 125 24.52 7.08 5.93
C THR A 125 24.31 7.59 4.51
N VAL A 126 25.36 8.11 3.89
CA VAL A 126 25.37 8.59 2.49
C VAL A 126 26.53 7.91 1.77
N THR A 127 26.23 7.07 0.79
CA THR A 127 27.24 6.31 0.03
C THR A 127 27.09 6.58 -1.46
N THR A 128 28.19 6.79 -2.16
CA THR A 128 28.20 7.05 -3.60
C THR A 128 28.83 5.89 -4.34
N TYR A 129 28.39 5.68 -5.58
CA TYR A 129 28.92 4.65 -6.46
C TYR A 129 29.01 5.17 -7.89
N ASP A 130 30.15 4.91 -8.54
CA ASP A 130 30.29 5.09 -9.98
C ASP A 130 29.46 4.03 -10.71
N GLU A 131 29.62 2.78 -10.30
CA GLU A 131 28.76 1.66 -10.67
C GLU A 131 28.17 1.03 -9.41
N HIS A 132 26.84 1.00 -9.32
CA HIS A 132 26.17 0.51 -8.12
C HIS A 132 26.26 -1.04 -8.06
N PRO A 133 26.68 -1.65 -6.93
CA PRO A 133 26.91 -3.10 -6.86
C PRO A 133 25.69 -3.97 -7.19
N GLN A 134 24.48 -3.44 -6.97
CA GLN A 134 23.22 -4.13 -7.27
C GLN A 134 22.77 -3.98 -8.73
N ASP A 135 23.30 -2.99 -9.44
CA ASP A 135 23.11 -2.86 -10.88
C ASP A 135 24.04 -3.81 -11.61
N GLU A 136 25.33 -3.78 -11.25
CA GLU A 136 26.36 -4.69 -11.75
C GLU A 136 25.92 -6.16 -11.61
N ARG A 137 25.50 -6.56 -10.40
CA ARG A 137 25.02 -7.94 -10.14
C ARG A 137 23.82 -8.33 -11.00
N ALA A 138 22.97 -7.37 -11.34
CA ALA A 138 21.74 -7.60 -12.10
C ALA A 138 21.93 -7.35 -13.60
N ASP A 139 23.16 -7.08 -14.06
CA ASP A 139 23.49 -6.68 -15.44
C ASP A 139 22.60 -5.52 -15.93
N ARG A 140 22.32 -4.56 -15.04
CA ARG A 140 21.51 -3.39 -15.35
C ARG A 140 22.39 -2.28 -15.88
N TYR A 141 22.13 -1.86 -17.11
CA TYR A 141 22.87 -0.80 -17.77
C TYR A 141 22.86 0.50 -16.96
N THR A 142 24.06 1.02 -16.70
CA THR A 142 24.28 2.35 -16.15
C THR A 142 24.82 3.25 -17.27
N PRO A 143 24.14 4.34 -17.63
CA PRO A 143 24.61 5.22 -18.71
C PRO A 143 25.99 5.82 -18.41
N PRO A 144 26.85 6.03 -19.42
CA PRO A 144 28.12 6.73 -19.25
C PRO A 144 27.96 8.09 -18.58
N GLY A 145 28.79 8.36 -17.58
CA GLY A 145 28.74 9.61 -16.83
C GLY A 145 27.60 9.69 -15.81
N PHE A 146 26.83 8.62 -15.59
CA PHE A 146 25.90 8.52 -14.46
C PHE A 146 26.62 7.97 -13.23
N ARG A 147 26.12 8.37 -12.06
CA ARG A 147 26.55 7.88 -10.74
C ARG A 147 25.32 7.69 -9.88
N SER A 148 25.46 6.91 -8.81
CA SER A 148 24.39 6.75 -7.84
C SER A 148 24.79 7.20 -6.45
N VAL A 149 23.77 7.58 -5.68
CA VAL A 149 23.88 7.82 -4.25
C VAL A 149 22.79 7.05 -3.52
N ASP A 150 23.21 6.40 -2.45
CA ASP A 150 22.36 5.72 -1.49
C ASP A 150 22.35 6.49 -0.18
N ILE A 151 21.16 6.70 0.36
CA ILE A 151 20.92 7.40 1.61
C ILE A 151 20.04 6.50 2.48
N ALA A 152 20.56 6.08 3.63
CA ALA A 152 19.79 5.29 4.59
C ALA A 152 19.68 6.06 5.90
N ILE A 153 18.45 6.39 6.30
CA ILE A 153 18.10 6.99 7.58
C ILE A 153 17.40 5.92 8.40
N LEU A 154 17.92 5.64 9.60
CA LEU A 154 17.32 4.65 10.48
C LEU A 154 17.52 4.98 11.95
N SER A 155 16.70 4.38 12.82
CA SER A 155 16.97 4.33 14.25
C SER A 155 18.35 3.73 14.49
N ASP A 156 19.14 4.31 15.40
CA ASP A 156 20.56 4.00 15.59
C ASP A 156 20.79 2.51 15.92
N GLU A 157 19.91 1.96 16.75
CA GLU A 157 19.92 0.56 17.19
C GLU A 157 19.28 -0.40 16.16
N PHE A 158 18.70 0.11 15.07
CA PHE A 158 18.03 -0.76 14.09
C PHE A 158 19.06 -1.47 13.19
N GLU A 159 19.12 -2.79 13.30
CA GLU A 159 19.95 -3.63 12.44
C GLU A 159 19.22 -4.00 11.13
N VAL A 160 19.70 -3.45 10.02
CA VAL A 160 19.16 -3.74 8.70
C VAL A 160 19.60 -5.13 8.25
N SER A 161 18.72 -6.12 8.45
CA SER A 161 18.93 -7.49 7.97
C SER A 161 19.19 -7.55 6.46
N ARG A 162 19.88 -8.61 6.00
CA ARG A 162 20.14 -8.83 4.58
C ARG A 162 18.86 -8.83 3.75
N ASN A 163 17.78 -9.45 4.24
CA ASN A 163 16.52 -9.55 3.51
C ASN A 163 15.90 -8.18 3.28
N VAL A 164 15.85 -7.33 4.32
CA VAL A 164 15.35 -5.95 4.19
C VAL A 164 16.18 -5.17 3.19
N ARG A 165 17.52 -5.25 3.27
CA ARG A 165 18.42 -4.55 2.35
C ARG A 165 18.28 -4.97 0.88
N GLN A 166 17.99 -6.24 0.61
CA GLN A 166 17.89 -6.79 -0.75
C GLN A 166 16.50 -6.67 -1.36
N LEU A 167 15.47 -6.45 -0.55
CA LEU A 167 14.08 -6.41 -0.99
C LEU A 167 13.79 -5.37 -2.10
N PRO A 168 14.22 -4.09 -2.01
CA PRO A 168 13.94 -3.12 -3.07
C PRO A 168 14.55 -3.51 -4.41
N TRP A 169 15.75 -4.11 -4.37
CA TRP A 169 16.46 -4.61 -5.55
C TRP A 169 15.76 -5.81 -6.17
N THR A 170 15.32 -6.76 -5.34
CA THR A 170 14.54 -7.92 -5.77
C THR A 170 13.23 -7.48 -6.42
N VAL A 171 12.55 -6.52 -5.81
CA VAL A 171 11.32 -5.94 -6.35
C VAL A 171 11.59 -5.24 -7.68
N LEU A 172 12.73 -4.53 -7.81
CA LEU A 172 13.14 -3.82 -9.03
C LEU A 172 13.36 -4.74 -10.24
N VAL A 173 13.96 -5.92 -10.04
CA VAL A 173 14.10 -6.95 -11.09
C VAL A 173 12.75 -7.32 -11.71
N GLY A 174 11.65 -7.23 -10.95
CA GLY A 174 10.31 -7.55 -11.45
C GLY A 174 9.76 -6.61 -12.53
N GLY A 175 10.47 -5.52 -12.88
CA GLY A 175 10.13 -4.61 -13.98
C GLY A 175 8.84 -3.80 -13.74
N MET A 176 8.47 -2.96 -14.69
CA MET A 176 7.20 -2.21 -14.60
C MET A 176 6.01 -3.16 -14.63
N ARG A 177 4.97 -2.81 -13.87
CA ARG A 177 3.72 -3.59 -13.88
C ARG A 177 3.02 -3.42 -15.22
N VAL A 178 2.72 -4.53 -15.88
CA VAL A 178 1.82 -4.56 -17.03
C VAL A 178 0.39 -4.39 -16.53
N LYS A 179 -0.32 -3.38 -17.03
CA LYS A 179 -1.75 -3.19 -16.75
C LYS A 179 -2.56 -4.24 -17.51
N GLU A 180 -3.47 -4.94 -16.84
CA GLU A 180 -4.47 -5.76 -17.49
C GLU A 180 -5.42 -4.90 -18.32
N GLN A 181 -5.90 -5.46 -19.42
CA GLN A 181 -6.88 -4.80 -20.27
C GLN A 181 -8.29 -5.14 -19.80
N ARG A 182 -9.09 -4.09 -19.58
CA ARG A 182 -10.53 -4.23 -19.38
C ARG A 182 -11.18 -4.64 -20.70
N SER A 183 -12.16 -5.54 -20.65
CA SER A 183 -13.04 -5.82 -21.80
C SER A 183 -14.49 -5.43 -21.48
N LYS A 184 -15.49 -6.28 -21.73
CA LYS A 184 -16.91 -5.97 -21.55
C LYS A 184 -17.50 -6.79 -20.39
N PRO A 185 -17.30 -6.38 -19.12
CA PRO A 185 -18.05 -6.98 -18.02
C PRO A 185 -19.54 -6.61 -18.10
N THR A 186 -20.38 -7.40 -17.44
CA THR A 186 -21.80 -7.04 -17.24
C THR A 186 -21.88 -5.96 -16.17
N ILE A 187 -22.58 -4.86 -16.45
CA ILE A 187 -22.90 -3.84 -15.43
C ILE A 187 -24.27 -4.17 -14.86
N ALA A 188 -24.37 -4.27 -13.53
CA ALA A 188 -25.58 -4.60 -12.80
C ALA A 188 -25.95 -3.49 -11.80
N GLU A 189 -27.24 -3.41 -11.45
CA GLU A 189 -27.75 -2.42 -10.49
C GLU A 189 -27.38 -2.78 -9.05
N ASP A 190 -27.37 -4.08 -8.71
CA ASP A 190 -27.04 -4.60 -7.39
C ASP A 190 -26.42 -6.00 -7.45
N LEU A 191 -26.17 -6.59 -6.28
CA LEU A 191 -25.56 -7.92 -6.13
C LEU A 191 -26.59 -9.07 -6.16
N SER A 192 -27.78 -8.89 -6.74
CA SER A 192 -28.81 -9.94 -6.81
C SER A 192 -28.33 -11.23 -7.48
N GLU A 193 -27.56 -11.16 -8.57
CA GLU A 193 -27.00 -12.35 -9.24
C GLU A 193 -26.06 -13.15 -8.32
N LEU A 194 -25.36 -12.49 -7.37
CA LEU A 194 -24.48 -13.19 -6.42
C LEU A 194 -25.26 -14.19 -5.54
N LEU A 195 -26.56 -13.97 -5.31
CA LEU A 195 -27.42 -14.90 -4.58
C LEU A 195 -27.47 -16.30 -5.24
N GLU A 196 -27.29 -16.39 -6.55
CA GLU A 196 -27.29 -17.64 -7.30
C GLU A 196 -25.95 -18.39 -7.17
N HIS A 197 -24.90 -17.68 -6.75
CA HIS A 197 -23.53 -18.18 -6.63
C HIS A 197 -23.05 -18.30 -5.17
N MET A 198 -23.98 -18.58 -4.25
CA MET A 198 -23.67 -18.81 -2.83
C MET A 198 -23.21 -20.25 -2.57
N PRO A 199 -22.25 -20.50 -1.64
CA PRO A 199 -21.49 -19.49 -0.90
C PRO A 199 -20.36 -18.89 -1.73
N PHE A 200 -19.82 -17.74 -1.29
CA PHE A 200 -18.77 -17.00 -1.99
C PHE A 200 -17.59 -16.66 -1.07
N MET A 201 -16.47 -16.22 -1.65
CA MET A 201 -15.34 -15.61 -0.93
C MET A 201 -15.30 -14.11 -1.16
N VAL A 202 -14.59 -13.35 -0.33
CA VAL A 202 -14.41 -11.91 -0.51
C VAL A 202 -12.93 -11.53 -0.62
N GLU A 203 -12.63 -10.64 -1.57
CA GLU A 203 -11.36 -9.93 -1.70
C GLU A 203 -11.61 -8.43 -1.48
N ILE A 204 -10.82 -7.79 -0.63
CA ILE A 204 -11.01 -6.40 -0.21
C ILE A 204 -9.77 -5.57 -0.53
N GLY A 205 -10.00 -4.44 -1.23
CA GLY A 205 -9.05 -3.37 -1.45
C GLY A 205 -9.37 -2.12 -0.64
N CYS A 206 -8.76 -0.99 -0.97
CA CYS A 206 -8.81 0.22 -0.15
C CYS A 206 -10.21 0.87 -0.04
N GLY A 207 -11.17 0.53 -0.90
CA GLY A 207 -12.50 1.17 -0.91
C GLY A 207 -13.22 1.11 0.44
N SER A 208 -13.22 -0.05 1.11
CA SER A 208 -13.85 -0.19 2.43
C SER A 208 -13.12 0.57 3.54
N SER A 209 -11.83 0.86 3.36
CA SER A 209 -10.99 1.59 4.30
C SER A 209 -11.19 3.10 4.16
N ILE A 210 -11.41 3.59 2.93
CA ILE A 210 -11.72 5.01 2.67
C ILE A 210 -12.99 5.41 3.41
N GLU A 211 -14.03 4.58 3.36
CA GLU A 211 -15.28 4.79 4.11
C GLU A 211 -15.08 4.76 5.64
N ALA A 212 -13.98 4.18 6.12
CA ALA A 212 -13.57 4.19 7.52
C ALA A 212 -12.71 5.41 7.90
N GLY A 213 -12.45 6.32 6.95
CA GLY A 213 -11.57 7.48 7.11
C GLY A 213 -10.09 7.20 6.87
N VAL A 214 -9.71 5.98 6.48
CA VAL A 214 -8.31 5.66 6.16
C VAL A 214 -7.96 6.25 4.79
N PRO A 215 -6.87 7.05 4.69
CA PRO A 215 -6.53 7.70 3.43
C PRO A 215 -6.27 6.70 2.28
N PRO A 216 -6.54 7.08 1.03
CA PRO A 216 -6.22 6.27 -0.14
C PRO A 216 -4.71 6.18 -0.39
N LEU A 217 -4.29 5.24 -1.25
CA LEU A 217 -2.87 4.98 -1.53
C LEU A 217 -2.09 6.20 -2.06
N HIS A 218 -2.74 7.11 -2.79
CA HIS A 218 -2.07 8.31 -3.32
C HIS A 218 -1.59 9.25 -2.22
N PHE A 219 -2.17 9.20 -1.01
CA PHE A 219 -1.61 9.90 0.16
C PHE A 219 -0.15 9.53 0.39
N LEU A 220 0.22 8.25 0.22
CA LEU A 220 1.61 7.83 0.35
C LEU A 220 2.49 8.34 -0.80
N HIS A 221 1.94 8.64 -1.97
CA HIS A 221 2.73 9.27 -3.03
C HIS A 221 3.16 10.68 -2.63
N GLU A 222 2.29 11.43 -1.97
CA GLU A 222 2.62 12.74 -1.42
C GLU A 222 3.67 12.57 -0.32
N VAL A 223 3.40 11.74 0.70
CA VAL A 223 4.31 11.52 1.83
C VAL A 223 5.73 11.14 1.40
N TYR A 224 5.88 10.26 0.39
CA TYR A 224 7.19 9.80 -0.08
C TYR A 224 7.71 10.50 -1.35
N ARG A 225 7.05 11.60 -1.78
CA ARG A 225 7.39 12.36 -2.99
C ARG A 225 7.61 11.44 -4.20
N VAL A 226 6.66 10.54 -4.44
CA VAL A 226 6.75 9.51 -5.49
C VAL A 226 6.43 10.09 -6.86
N THR A 227 5.58 11.10 -6.89
CA THR A 227 5.09 11.81 -8.07
C THR A 227 5.04 13.29 -7.75
N GLU A 228 5.03 14.14 -8.77
CA GLU A 228 4.83 15.61 -8.68
C GLU A 228 3.42 16.02 -8.21
N ARG A 229 2.65 15.07 -7.71
CA ARG A 229 1.31 15.30 -7.19
C ARG A 229 1.42 16.19 -5.95
N VAL A 230 0.87 17.40 -6.06
CA VAL A 230 0.78 18.40 -4.97
C VAL A 230 -0.66 18.62 -4.50
N ASP A 231 -1.62 17.94 -5.11
CA ASP A 231 -3.04 18.05 -4.82
C ASP A 231 -3.78 16.70 -4.98
N ASN A 232 -5.07 16.71 -4.67
CA ASN A 232 -5.92 15.54 -4.84
C ASN A 232 -6.41 15.35 -6.29
N THR A 233 -5.90 16.09 -7.27
CA THR A 233 -6.37 15.97 -8.65
C THR A 233 -5.95 14.61 -9.23
N LEU A 234 -6.90 13.73 -9.56
CA LEU A 234 -6.60 12.51 -10.31
C LEU A 234 -6.43 12.84 -11.81
N THR A 235 -5.24 13.31 -12.18
CA THR A 235 -4.75 13.08 -13.55
C THR A 235 -4.18 11.65 -13.61
N GLN A 236 -4.43 10.96 -14.72
CA GLN A 236 -3.93 9.58 -14.90
C GLN A 236 -2.40 9.49 -15.03
N SER A 237 -1.70 10.64 -15.08
CA SER A 237 -0.26 10.73 -15.38
C SER A 237 0.45 11.89 -14.67
N HIS A 238 0.41 11.90 -13.33
CA HIS A 238 1.40 12.69 -12.60
C HIS A 238 2.80 12.16 -12.91
N GLN A 239 3.73 13.06 -13.25
CA GLN A 239 5.11 12.67 -13.52
C GLN A 239 5.75 12.09 -12.26
N PHE A 240 6.65 11.14 -12.46
CA PHE A 240 7.47 10.57 -11.40
C PHE A 240 8.51 11.59 -10.99
N THR A 241 8.68 11.78 -9.68
CA THR A 241 9.82 12.51 -9.14
C THR A 241 11.07 11.65 -9.40
N MET A 242 11.86 12.02 -10.40
CA MET A 242 13.04 11.24 -10.85
C MET A 242 14.35 11.98 -10.65
N ARG A 243 14.34 13.31 -10.76
CA ARG A 243 15.54 14.14 -10.62
C ARG A 243 15.84 14.35 -9.14
N PRO A 244 17.11 14.21 -8.70
CA PRO A 244 17.47 14.48 -7.31
C PRO A 244 17.07 15.88 -6.84
N GLN A 245 17.04 16.86 -7.74
CA GLN A 245 16.77 18.26 -7.41
C GLN A 245 15.30 18.52 -7.07
N ASP A 246 14.39 17.73 -7.63
CA ASP A 246 12.94 17.85 -7.46
C ASP A 246 12.44 16.99 -6.27
N ASP A 247 13.32 16.17 -5.69
CA ASP A 247 13.00 15.27 -4.59
C ASP A 247 13.30 15.88 -3.22
N THR A 248 12.25 16.36 -2.55
CA THR A 248 12.36 16.98 -1.21
C THR A 248 12.31 15.97 -0.06
N LEU A 249 12.14 14.65 -0.32
CA LEU A 249 11.99 13.66 0.76
C LEU A 249 13.18 13.67 1.73
N ILE A 250 14.39 13.68 1.19
CA ILE A 250 15.63 13.68 1.98
C ILE A 250 15.85 15.02 2.66
N GLU A 251 15.55 16.13 1.98
CA GLU A 251 15.60 17.47 2.56
C GLU A 251 14.75 17.54 3.84
N GLU A 252 13.49 17.13 3.75
CA GLU A 252 12.54 17.17 4.86
C GLU A 252 13.00 16.28 6.02
N MET A 253 13.48 15.07 5.73
CA MET A 253 14.00 14.16 6.76
C MET A 253 15.27 14.69 7.45
N LEU A 254 16.15 15.38 6.72
CA LEU A 254 17.40 15.87 7.29
C LEU A 254 17.21 17.21 8.01
N THR A 255 16.35 18.09 7.52
CA THR A 255 16.11 19.41 8.14
C THR A 255 15.18 19.33 9.35
N ASP A 256 14.07 18.60 9.23
CA ASP A 256 13.07 18.43 10.30
C ASP A 256 12.53 16.97 10.36
N PRO A 257 13.34 16.03 10.89
CA PRO A 257 12.95 14.62 10.98
C PRO A 257 11.68 14.41 11.81
N SER A 258 11.40 15.26 12.80
CA SER A 258 10.22 15.12 13.66
C SER A 258 8.94 15.45 12.90
N ALA A 259 8.89 16.61 12.23
CA ALA A 259 7.75 16.96 11.39
C ALA A 259 7.55 15.95 10.26
N LYS A 260 8.64 15.43 9.67
CA LYS A 260 8.52 14.41 8.63
C LYS A 260 8.01 13.07 9.18
N ALA A 261 8.48 12.64 10.35
CA ALA A 261 8.00 11.41 11.00
C ALA A 261 6.49 11.46 11.31
N GLU A 262 5.94 12.62 11.64
CA GLU A 262 4.48 12.78 11.79
C GLU A 262 3.73 12.47 10.49
N GLN A 263 4.22 12.95 9.34
CA GLN A 263 3.63 12.62 8.04
C GLN A 263 3.77 11.13 7.70
N LEU A 264 4.97 10.58 7.91
CA LEU A 264 5.29 9.17 7.63
C LEU A 264 4.40 8.20 8.43
N THR A 265 3.99 8.58 9.64
CA THR A 265 3.19 7.74 10.55
C THR A 265 1.69 8.04 10.51
N ALA A 266 1.27 9.06 9.76
CA ALA A 266 -0.11 9.53 9.75
C ALA A 266 -1.12 8.45 9.31
N MET A 267 -0.82 7.72 8.23
CA MET A 267 -1.72 6.66 7.74
C MET A 267 -1.86 5.52 8.75
N PHE A 268 -0.77 5.07 9.38
CA PHE A 268 -0.82 4.06 10.42
C PHE A 268 -1.65 4.52 11.63
N LYS A 269 -1.46 5.78 12.06
CA LYS A 269 -2.25 6.37 13.16
C LYS A 269 -3.74 6.31 12.83
N VAL A 270 -4.14 6.78 11.64
CA VAL A 270 -5.55 6.77 11.23
C VAL A 270 -6.09 5.33 11.14
N ALA A 271 -5.32 4.40 10.60
CA ALA A 271 -5.71 2.99 10.52
C ALA A 271 -5.89 2.35 11.91
N PHE A 272 -5.03 2.68 12.87
CA PHE A 272 -5.15 2.24 14.25
C PHE A 272 -6.41 2.78 14.93
N GLU A 273 -6.71 4.07 14.74
CA GLU A 273 -7.88 4.75 15.33
C GLU A 273 -9.21 4.38 14.65
N ALA A 274 -9.17 3.98 13.37
CA ALA A 274 -10.34 3.61 12.59
C ALA A 274 -11.13 2.45 13.25
N ARG A 275 -12.41 2.34 12.91
CA ARG A 275 -13.29 1.25 13.36
C ARG A 275 -13.86 0.51 12.17
N PRO A 276 -14.18 -0.79 12.30
CA PRO A 276 -14.89 -1.50 11.26
C PRO A 276 -16.18 -0.77 10.87
N THR A 277 -16.39 -0.61 9.58
CA THR A 277 -17.58 0.05 9.02
C THR A 277 -18.78 -0.90 8.98
N PRO A 278 -20.01 -0.42 8.72
CA PRO A 278 -21.16 -1.29 8.49
C PRO A 278 -20.91 -2.38 7.44
N ALA A 279 -20.15 -2.09 6.38
CA ALA A 279 -19.73 -3.09 5.39
C ALA A 279 -19.00 -4.28 6.02
N HIS A 280 -18.06 -4.03 6.94
CA HIS A 280 -17.31 -5.09 7.62
C HIS A 280 -18.21 -5.93 8.52
N HIS A 281 -19.18 -5.30 9.19
CA HIS A 281 -20.16 -6.00 10.01
C HIS A 281 -21.13 -6.85 9.16
N VAL A 282 -21.56 -6.36 7.99
CA VAL A 282 -22.33 -7.17 7.05
C VAL A 282 -21.53 -8.40 6.62
N LEU A 283 -20.26 -8.25 6.24
CA LEU A 283 -19.43 -9.40 5.87
C LEU A 283 -19.29 -10.40 7.03
N LYS A 284 -19.19 -9.90 8.27
CA LYS A 284 -19.17 -10.73 9.47
C LYS A 284 -20.47 -11.54 9.63
N ASP A 285 -21.63 -10.89 9.51
CA ASP A 285 -22.93 -11.55 9.57
C ASP A 285 -23.06 -12.62 8.47
N LEU A 286 -22.64 -12.30 7.25
CA LEU A 286 -22.66 -13.24 6.12
C LEU A 286 -21.73 -14.44 6.35
N HIS A 287 -20.58 -14.22 6.99
CA HIS A 287 -19.67 -15.31 7.35
C HIS A 287 -20.29 -16.20 8.42
N GLU A 288 -20.92 -15.63 9.44
CA GLU A 288 -21.60 -16.39 10.50
C GLU A 288 -22.82 -17.17 9.99
N ALA A 289 -23.54 -16.63 9.00
CA ALA A 289 -24.62 -17.32 8.31
C ALA A 289 -24.15 -18.40 7.29
N GLY A 290 -22.84 -18.56 7.08
CA GLY A 290 -22.27 -19.53 6.13
C GLY A 290 -22.43 -19.13 4.65
N HIS A 291 -22.81 -17.88 4.40
CA HIS A 291 -22.94 -17.28 3.07
C HIS A 291 -21.58 -16.87 2.49
N LEU A 292 -20.73 -16.28 3.34
CA LEU A 292 -19.32 -16.00 3.07
C LEU A 292 -18.47 -17.14 3.67
N VAL A 293 -17.58 -17.72 2.87
CA VAL A 293 -16.70 -18.83 3.29
C VAL A 293 -15.23 -18.47 3.11
N GLY A 294 -14.36 -19.14 3.89
CA GLY A 294 -12.92 -18.90 3.88
C GLY A 294 -12.52 -17.55 4.49
N PRO A 295 -11.21 -17.23 4.49
CA PRO A 295 -10.72 -15.95 4.97
C PRO A 295 -11.05 -14.82 3.98
N VAL A 296 -11.19 -13.61 4.52
CA VAL A 296 -11.18 -12.36 3.76
C VAL A 296 -9.80 -12.17 3.14
N ILE A 297 -9.73 -12.11 1.82
CA ILE A 297 -8.47 -11.87 1.10
C ILE A 297 -8.21 -10.36 1.13
N GLN A 298 -7.22 -9.94 1.90
CA GLN A 298 -7.06 -8.53 2.29
C GLN A 298 -5.79 -7.92 1.68
N HIS A 299 -5.92 -6.76 1.04
CA HIS A 299 -4.79 -5.96 0.54
C HIS A 299 -4.39 -4.83 1.49
N ASN A 300 -5.28 -4.46 2.42
CA ASN A 300 -5.07 -3.34 3.33
C ASN A 300 -4.35 -3.77 4.61
N PHE A 301 -3.61 -2.85 5.22
CA PHE A 301 -2.89 -3.12 6.46
C PHE A 301 -3.62 -2.64 7.72
N ASP A 302 -4.81 -2.05 7.58
CA ASP A 302 -5.63 -1.45 8.64
C ASP A 302 -6.32 -2.45 9.59
N LEU A 303 -6.37 -3.72 9.20
CA LEU A 303 -6.93 -4.84 9.98
C LEU A 303 -8.43 -4.70 10.27
N LEU A 304 -9.18 -3.89 9.52
CA LEU A 304 -10.59 -3.63 9.82
C LEU A 304 -11.47 -4.88 9.72
N ALA A 305 -11.17 -5.80 8.79
CA ALA A 305 -11.89 -7.07 8.70
C ALA A 305 -11.58 -7.98 9.91
N ALA A 306 -10.31 -8.12 10.29
CA ALA A 306 -9.94 -8.85 11.52
C ALA A 306 -10.54 -8.23 12.78
N ARG A 307 -10.62 -6.89 12.86
CA ARG A 307 -11.26 -6.19 13.98
C ARG A 307 -12.78 -6.38 14.00
N ALA A 308 -13.41 -6.63 12.86
CA ALA A 308 -14.80 -7.10 12.78
C ALA A 308 -14.97 -8.59 13.15
N GLY A 309 -13.89 -9.31 13.42
CA GLY A 309 -13.91 -10.73 13.80
C GLY A 309 -13.96 -11.68 12.60
N LEU A 310 -13.49 -11.24 11.43
CA LEU A 310 -13.31 -12.08 10.24
C LEU A 310 -11.89 -12.67 10.21
N PRO A 311 -11.71 -13.93 9.80
CA PRO A 311 -10.40 -14.45 9.44
C PRO A 311 -9.87 -13.73 8.19
N GLU A 312 -8.56 -13.49 8.11
CA GLU A 312 -7.93 -12.77 7.00
C GLU A 312 -6.82 -13.60 6.35
N CYS A 313 -6.59 -13.34 5.06
CA CYS A 313 -5.42 -13.76 4.30
C CYS A 313 -4.84 -12.52 3.60
N PHE A 314 -3.74 -12.01 4.11
CA PHE A 314 -3.09 -10.80 3.65
C PHE A 314 -2.21 -11.07 2.43
N VAL A 315 -2.49 -10.38 1.33
CA VAL A 315 -1.84 -10.67 0.04
C VAL A 315 -0.93 -9.54 -0.47
N ARG A 316 -0.94 -8.36 0.15
CA ARG A 316 -0.08 -7.25 -0.26
C ARG A 316 1.33 -7.40 0.32
N ARG A 317 2.16 -8.23 -0.31
CA ARG A 317 3.55 -8.48 0.13
C ARG A 317 4.58 -8.11 -0.95
N TYR A 318 5.82 -7.86 -0.55
CA TYR A 318 6.93 -7.50 -1.46
C TYR A 318 7.91 -8.64 -1.68
N ASP A 319 8.05 -9.54 -0.71
CA ASP A 319 8.83 -10.77 -0.78
C ASP A 319 8.21 -11.79 -1.75
N GLN A 320 6.89 -11.71 -1.97
CA GLN A 320 6.16 -12.56 -2.90
C GLN A 320 5.28 -11.73 -3.83
N LYS A 321 5.53 -11.81 -5.15
CA LYS A 321 4.70 -11.14 -6.16
C LYS A 321 3.26 -11.69 -6.14
N ILE A 322 3.12 -13.02 -6.15
CA ILE A 322 1.85 -13.75 -6.12
C ILE A 322 1.86 -14.66 -4.88
N PRO A 323 1.33 -14.22 -3.73
CA PRO A 323 1.29 -15.05 -2.54
C PRO A 323 0.25 -16.19 -2.69
N PRO A 324 0.41 -17.29 -1.92
CA PRO A 324 -0.60 -18.33 -1.85
C PRO A 324 -1.90 -17.76 -1.26
N VAL A 325 -3.03 -18.11 -1.87
CA VAL A 325 -4.36 -17.73 -1.39
C VAL A 325 -5.20 -19.00 -1.24
N PRO A 326 -5.73 -19.27 -0.04
CA PRO A 326 -6.52 -20.47 0.22
C PRO A 326 -7.95 -20.29 -0.33
N LEU A 327 -8.10 -20.39 -1.65
CA LEU A 327 -9.42 -20.39 -2.28
C LEU A 327 -10.22 -21.62 -1.80
N ASP A 328 -11.28 -21.39 -1.03
CA ASP A 328 -12.16 -22.41 -0.44
C ASP A 328 -12.89 -23.19 -1.55
N LYS A 329 -12.87 -24.52 -1.46
CA LYS A 329 -13.46 -25.40 -2.48
C LYS A 329 -14.99 -25.29 -2.58
N ARG A 330 -15.65 -24.77 -1.54
CA ARG A 330 -17.11 -24.59 -1.50
C ARG A 330 -17.56 -23.34 -2.24
N ALA A 331 -16.67 -22.36 -2.40
CA ALA A 331 -17.02 -21.07 -2.97
C ALA A 331 -17.31 -21.18 -4.47
N LYS A 332 -18.46 -20.65 -4.90
CA LYS A 332 -18.86 -20.61 -6.32
C LYS A 332 -18.55 -19.26 -6.97
N ALA A 333 -18.35 -18.23 -6.16
CA ALA A 333 -18.00 -16.89 -6.61
C ALA A 333 -16.98 -16.22 -5.68
N ILE A 334 -16.36 -15.16 -6.20
CA ILE A 334 -15.59 -14.19 -5.41
C ILE A 334 -16.20 -12.79 -5.59
N LEU A 335 -16.44 -12.11 -4.48
CA LEU A 335 -16.83 -10.70 -4.44
C LEU A 335 -15.58 -9.85 -4.19
N VAL A 336 -15.24 -8.97 -5.11
CA VAL A 336 -14.11 -8.05 -5.06
C VAL A 336 -14.65 -6.67 -4.68
N VAL A 337 -14.23 -6.14 -3.53
CA VAL A 337 -14.75 -4.88 -2.99
C VAL A 337 -13.65 -3.82 -3.00
N GLY A 338 -13.88 -2.71 -3.71
CA GLY A 338 -13.01 -1.53 -3.65
C GLY A 338 -11.56 -1.77 -4.08
N LEU A 339 -11.35 -2.63 -5.09
CA LEU A 339 -10.03 -3.03 -5.58
C LEU A 339 -9.95 -2.86 -7.11
N HIS A 340 -9.13 -1.91 -7.54
CA HIS A 340 -9.01 -1.54 -8.95
C HIS A 340 -8.23 -2.53 -9.83
N ALA A 341 -7.28 -3.31 -9.29
CA ALA A 341 -6.40 -4.16 -10.12
C ALA A 341 -5.99 -5.46 -9.44
N ASP A 342 -5.97 -6.56 -10.18
CA ASP A 342 -5.58 -7.89 -9.69
C ASP A 342 -4.05 -8.09 -9.62
N ARG A 343 -3.38 -7.27 -8.81
CA ARG A 343 -1.91 -7.28 -8.70
C ARG A 343 -1.35 -8.60 -8.13
N ARG A 344 -2.20 -9.42 -7.50
CA ARG A 344 -1.85 -10.65 -6.78
C ARG A 344 -2.45 -11.91 -7.42
N ALA A 345 -2.99 -11.78 -8.62
CA ALA A 345 -3.61 -12.86 -9.40
C ALA A 345 -4.68 -13.64 -8.60
N VAL A 346 -5.42 -12.99 -7.71
CA VAL A 346 -6.50 -13.58 -6.93
C VAL A 346 -7.69 -13.85 -7.85
N GLN A 347 -8.12 -12.82 -8.57
CA GLN A 347 -9.26 -12.88 -9.49
C GLN A 347 -8.96 -13.81 -10.66
N ALA A 348 -7.74 -13.74 -11.23
CA ALA A 348 -7.29 -14.65 -12.27
C ALA A 348 -7.34 -16.12 -11.80
N ARG A 349 -6.90 -16.42 -10.57
CA ARG A 349 -6.97 -17.78 -10.00
C ARG A 349 -8.39 -18.21 -9.67
N ALA A 350 -9.26 -17.29 -9.24
CA ALA A 350 -10.68 -17.56 -9.02
C ALA A 350 -11.36 -17.97 -10.33
N ARG A 351 -11.17 -17.18 -11.41
CA ARG A 351 -11.67 -17.52 -12.76
C ARG A 351 -11.13 -18.87 -13.25
N ALA A 352 -9.84 -19.15 -13.07
CA ALA A 352 -9.24 -20.43 -13.45
C ALA A 352 -9.83 -21.64 -12.70
N ARG A 353 -10.46 -21.43 -11.54
CA ARG A 353 -11.20 -22.45 -10.80
C ARG A 353 -12.69 -22.52 -11.15
N GLY A 354 -13.14 -21.74 -12.13
CA GLY A 354 -14.55 -21.67 -12.53
C GLY A 354 -15.41 -20.84 -11.58
N MET A 355 -14.81 -20.02 -10.71
CA MET A 355 -15.57 -19.10 -9.86
C MET A 355 -16.03 -17.90 -10.69
N LYS A 356 -17.27 -17.46 -10.47
CA LYS A 356 -17.79 -16.20 -10.99
C LYS A 356 -17.17 -15.03 -10.22
N VAL A 357 -16.81 -13.94 -10.90
CA VAL A 357 -16.26 -12.73 -10.26
C VAL A 357 -17.29 -11.62 -10.26
N PHE A 358 -17.55 -11.07 -9.08
CA PHE A 358 -18.37 -9.89 -8.87
C PHE A 358 -17.50 -8.77 -8.35
N PHE A 359 -17.68 -7.57 -8.87
CA PHE A 359 -17.02 -6.36 -8.39
C PHE A 359 -18.06 -5.44 -7.75
N LEU A 360 -17.72 -4.93 -6.57
CA LEU A 360 -18.41 -3.83 -5.92
C LEU A 360 -17.41 -2.68 -5.78
N ASP A 361 -17.48 -1.75 -6.71
CA ASP A 361 -16.59 -0.61 -6.77
C ASP A 361 -17.30 0.56 -7.48
N PRO A 362 -17.21 1.79 -6.96
CA PRO A 362 -17.78 2.95 -7.64
C PRO A 362 -17.22 3.17 -9.05
N GLU A 363 -16.05 2.63 -9.38
CA GLU A 363 -15.31 2.89 -10.64
C GLU A 363 -15.05 4.39 -10.86
N GLY A 364 -14.82 5.11 -9.77
CA GLY A 364 -14.56 6.54 -9.75
C GLY A 364 -14.69 7.14 -8.35
N LEU A 365 -14.47 8.45 -8.28
CA LEU A 365 -14.68 9.23 -7.07
C LEU A 365 -15.07 10.67 -7.42
N MET A 366 -15.71 11.34 -6.45
CA MET A 366 -15.96 12.78 -6.50
C MET A 366 -14.69 13.56 -6.16
N GLU A 367 -14.33 14.49 -7.03
CA GLU A 367 -13.16 15.37 -6.91
C GLU A 367 -13.55 16.81 -7.22
N ASN A 368 -13.35 17.74 -6.27
CA ASN A 368 -13.68 19.16 -6.46
C ASN A 368 -15.12 19.40 -6.96
N GLY A 369 -16.05 18.52 -6.60
CA GLY A 369 -17.45 18.55 -7.06
C GLY A 369 -17.70 17.89 -8.42
N GLU A 370 -16.69 17.31 -9.07
CA GLU A 370 -16.81 16.57 -10.34
C GLU A 370 -16.52 15.09 -10.16
N TRP A 371 -17.27 14.23 -10.83
CA TRP A 371 -16.98 12.79 -10.87
C TRP A 371 -15.81 12.50 -11.81
N LYS A 372 -14.80 11.76 -11.34
CA LYS A 372 -13.72 11.22 -12.18
C LYS A 372 -13.84 9.71 -12.28
N SER A 373 -13.96 9.21 -13.51
CA SER A 373 -14.04 7.78 -13.78
C SER A 373 -12.68 7.11 -13.63
N TYR A 374 -12.68 5.98 -12.93
CA TYR A 374 -11.52 5.12 -12.70
C TYR A 374 -11.92 3.64 -12.76
N PRO A 375 -12.21 3.11 -13.97
CA PRO A 375 -12.77 1.78 -14.15
C PRO A 375 -11.78 0.67 -13.77
N ILE A 376 -12.27 -0.38 -13.12
CA ILE A 376 -11.51 -1.56 -12.71
C ILE A 376 -10.71 -2.12 -13.88
N GLU A 377 -9.43 -2.32 -13.63
CA GLU A 377 -8.49 -2.93 -14.52
C GLU A 377 -8.77 -4.44 -14.63
N GLY A 378 -8.78 -4.97 -15.86
CA GLY A 378 -8.89 -6.41 -16.07
C GLY A 378 -10.27 -7.02 -15.84
N ALA A 379 -11.29 -6.24 -15.47
CA ALA A 379 -12.69 -6.67 -15.50
C ALA A 379 -13.08 -7.03 -16.94
N ARG A 380 -13.72 -8.19 -17.12
CA ARG A 380 -13.89 -8.80 -18.44
C ARG A 380 -15.23 -9.51 -18.62
N GLU A 381 -15.48 -9.96 -19.85
CA GLU A 381 -16.66 -10.76 -20.18
C GLU A 381 -16.81 -11.94 -19.20
N GLY A 382 -18.04 -12.13 -18.70
CA GLY A 382 -18.37 -13.10 -17.67
C GLY A 382 -18.29 -12.56 -16.24
N ASP A 383 -17.61 -11.45 -15.98
CA ASP A 383 -17.65 -10.77 -14.69
C ASP A 383 -18.89 -9.86 -14.57
N VAL A 384 -19.25 -9.52 -13.33
CA VAL A 384 -20.32 -8.55 -13.01
C VAL A 384 -19.72 -7.38 -12.23
N VAL A 385 -20.09 -6.15 -12.57
CA VAL A 385 -19.67 -4.93 -11.87
C VAL A 385 -20.89 -4.18 -11.37
N VAL A 386 -20.89 -3.84 -10.09
CA VAL A 386 -21.90 -3.01 -9.42
C VAL A 386 -21.22 -1.70 -9.00
N HIS A 387 -21.74 -0.58 -9.51
CA HIS A 387 -21.22 0.77 -9.24
C HIS A 387 -21.74 1.34 -7.92
N ALA A 388 -21.21 0.83 -6.82
CA ALA A 388 -21.56 1.31 -5.49
C ALA A 388 -20.37 1.27 -4.53
N GLY A 389 -20.46 2.08 -3.47
CA GLY A 389 -19.54 2.01 -2.34
C GLY A 389 -19.68 0.69 -1.56
N ALA A 390 -18.71 0.40 -0.69
CA ALA A 390 -18.71 -0.87 0.04
C ALA A 390 -19.86 -0.92 1.06
N ILE A 391 -20.09 0.15 1.82
CA ILE A 391 -21.23 0.24 2.77
C ILE A 391 -22.57 0.09 2.03
N GLU A 392 -22.78 0.86 0.96
CA GLU A 392 -24.03 0.86 0.20
C GLU A 392 -24.32 -0.51 -0.39
N GLY A 393 -23.39 -1.05 -1.18
CA GLY A 393 -23.60 -2.30 -1.91
C GLY A 393 -23.74 -3.51 -1.00
N LEU A 394 -22.96 -3.60 0.09
CA LEU A 394 -23.07 -4.71 1.03
C LEU A 394 -24.33 -4.63 1.88
N THR A 395 -24.73 -3.43 2.30
CA THR A 395 -26.01 -3.26 3.02
C THR A 395 -27.18 -3.69 2.14
N ARG A 396 -27.21 -3.25 0.88
CA ARG A 396 -28.24 -3.67 -0.07
C ARG A 396 -28.22 -5.18 -0.31
N PHE A 397 -27.03 -5.78 -0.41
CA PHE A 397 -26.91 -7.23 -0.58
C PHE A 397 -27.46 -8.02 0.62
N LYS A 398 -27.25 -7.52 1.84
CA LYS A 398 -27.84 -8.13 3.04
C LYS A 398 -29.37 -8.08 3.00
N GLU A 399 -29.96 -6.96 2.59
CA GLU A 399 -31.41 -6.84 2.43
C GLU A 399 -31.96 -7.85 1.41
N LEU A 400 -31.28 -8.01 0.26
CA LEU A 400 -31.65 -8.99 -0.76
C LEU A 400 -31.65 -10.44 -0.23
N ILE A 401 -30.68 -10.79 0.62
CA ILE A 401 -30.64 -12.09 1.29
C ILE A 401 -31.84 -12.26 2.24
N ASP A 402 -32.12 -11.25 3.06
CA ASP A 402 -33.22 -11.28 4.03
C ASP A 402 -34.59 -11.33 3.32
N GLU A 403 -34.75 -10.61 2.20
CA GLU A 403 -35.91 -10.68 1.30
C GLU A 403 -36.11 -12.09 0.73
N ARG A 404 -35.04 -12.71 0.21
CA ARG A 404 -35.10 -14.09 -0.31
C ARG A 404 -35.45 -15.11 0.77
N ALA A 405 -34.91 -14.94 1.98
CA ALA A 405 -35.22 -15.82 3.11
C ALA A 405 -36.70 -15.70 3.52
N ARG A 406 -37.25 -14.48 3.60
CA ARG A 406 -38.67 -14.24 3.88
C ARG A 406 -39.58 -14.84 2.82
N TRP A 407 -39.26 -14.66 1.54
CA TRP A 407 -40.04 -15.24 0.44
C TRP A 407 -40.02 -16.77 0.48
N THR A 408 -38.85 -17.37 0.70
CA THR A 408 -38.71 -18.83 0.82
C THR A 408 -39.56 -19.36 1.97
N ALA A 409 -39.50 -18.71 3.15
CA ALA A 409 -40.30 -19.10 4.30
C ALA A 409 -41.80 -19.03 4.01
N ALA A 410 -42.28 -17.94 3.39
CA ALA A 410 -43.69 -17.73 3.07
C ALA A 410 -44.25 -18.70 2.01
N VAL A 411 -43.41 -19.21 1.10
CA VAL A 411 -43.80 -20.23 0.11
C VAL A 411 -43.81 -21.63 0.71
N THR A 412 -43.02 -21.87 1.77
CA THR A 412 -42.94 -23.17 2.46
C THR A 412 -43.88 -23.31 3.66
N SER A 413 -44.47 -22.21 4.13
CA SER A 413 -45.51 -22.17 5.18
C SER A 413 -46.90 -22.25 4.58
#